data_AF-A0A960D1J0-F1
#
_entry.id   AF-A0A960D1J0-F1
#
_cell.length_a   1.000
_cell.length_b   1.000
_cell.length_c   1.000
_cell.angle_alpha   90.00
_cell.angle_beta   90.00
_cell.angle_gamma   90.00
#
_symmetry.space_group_name_H-M   'P 1'
#
loop_
_entity.id
_entity.type
_entity.pdbx_description
1 polymer ?
#
loop_
_entity_poly.entity_id
_entity_poly.type
_entity_poly.pdbx_seq_one_letter_code
_entity_poly.pdbx_strand_id
1 'polypeptide(L)'
;GKASAEYSGDHTSSIRREAVGVVATITPWNYPLQMAVWKVIPALAAGCSVVIKPAELTPLTTLTLARLATEAGLPDGVFNVVTGSGIDVGTALAGHPDVDVVTFTGSTAVGRRVMAAAAVHGHRTQL
;
A
#
# COMPACT_ATOMS: atom_id res chain seq x y z
N GLY A 1 2.55 5.17 -23.68
CA GLY A 1 2.09 4.26 -24.76
C GLY A 1 0.64 4.59 -25.08
N LYS A 2 0.22 4.55 -26.35
CA LYS A 2 -1.16 4.83 -26.73
C LYS A 2 -2.08 3.81 -26.05
N ALA A 3 -3.00 4.28 -25.21
CA ALA A 3 -3.91 3.43 -24.46
C ALA A 3 -5.01 2.82 -25.35
N SER A 4 -5.23 3.38 -26.54
CA SER A 4 -6.16 2.84 -27.54
C SER A 4 -5.48 2.81 -28.90
N ALA A 5 -5.65 1.70 -29.62
CA ALA A 5 -5.16 1.53 -30.98
C ALA A 5 -6.13 0.66 -31.78
N GLU A 6 -6.19 0.90 -33.08
CA GLU A 6 -6.85 0.01 -34.02
C GLU A 6 -6.16 -1.35 -33.99
N TYR A 7 -6.91 -2.41 -33.69
CA TYR A 7 -6.41 -3.78 -33.63
C TYR A 7 -6.65 -4.51 -34.96
N SER A 8 -7.74 -4.16 -35.65
CA SER A 8 -8.07 -4.54 -37.03
C SER A 8 -8.99 -3.50 -37.66
N GLY A 9 -9.21 -3.55 -38.98
CA GLY A 9 -9.98 -2.54 -39.74
C GLY A 9 -11.35 -2.16 -39.17
N ASP A 10 -11.99 -3.09 -38.44
CA ASP A 10 -13.31 -2.89 -37.84
C ASP A 10 -13.31 -2.91 -36.29
N HIS A 11 -12.14 -3.00 -35.65
CA HIS A 11 -12.03 -3.16 -34.19
C HIS A 11 -10.97 -2.26 -33.56
N THR A 12 -11.37 -1.53 -32.52
CA THR A 12 -10.47 -0.77 -31.65
C THR A 12 -10.21 -1.55 -30.36
N SER A 13 -8.95 -1.67 -29.95
CA SER A 13 -8.54 -2.20 -28.66
C SER A 13 -8.07 -1.07 -27.74
N SER A 14 -8.41 -1.13 -26.46
CA SER A 14 -7.94 -0.18 -25.46
C SER A 14 -7.54 -0.85 -24.15
N ILE A 15 -6.47 -0.35 -23.54
CA ILE A 15 -5.95 -0.78 -22.25
C ILE A 15 -6.20 0.33 -21.23
N ARG A 16 -6.86 -0.03 -20.13
CA ARG A 16 -7.03 0.83 -18.95
C ARG A 16 -6.20 0.28 -17.80
N ARG A 17 -5.62 1.17 -17.00
CA ARG A 17 -5.02 0.84 -15.71
C ARG A 17 -6.02 1.28 -14.65
N GLU A 18 -6.61 0.30 -13.98
CA GLU A 18 -7.56 0.53 -12.91
C GLU A 18 -6.86 0.40 -11.56
N ALA A 19 -7.42 1.04 -10.53
CA ALA A 19 -6.92 0.91 -9.18
C ALA A 19 -6.94 -0.57 -8.77
N VAL A 20 -5.89 -1.01 -8.09
CA VAL A 20 -5.79 -2.40 -7.64
C VAL A 20 -6.69 -2.72 -6.45
N GLY A 21 -7.18 -1.69 -5.74
CA GLY A 21 -8.02 -1.83 -4.54
C GLY A 21 -7.30 -1.35 -3.28
N VAL A 22 -7.29 -2.17 -2.23
CA VAL A 22 -6.70 -1.87 -0.92
C VAL A 22 -5.21 -2.21 -0.91
N VAL A 23 -4.38 -1.23 -0.59
CA VAL A 23 -2.93 -1.39 -0.47
C VAL A 23 -2.51 -1.41 1.00
N ALA A 24 -2.04 -2.56 1.47
CA ALA A 24 -1.34 -2.69 2.74
C ALA A 24 0.12 -2.26 2.58
N THR A 25 0.61 -1.43 3.51
CA THR A 25 1.97 -0.91 3.47
C THR A 25 2.64 -1.01 4.83
N ILE A 26 3.83 -1.62 4.88
CA ILE A 26 4.65 -1.74 6.09
C ILE A 26 5.97 -1.00 5.86
N THR A 27 6.27 -0.01 6.70
CA THR A 27 7.44 0.89 6.52
C THR A 27 8.51 0.76 7.61
N PRO A 28 9.79 1.06 7.29
CA PRO A 28 10.90 1.00 8.23
C PRO A 28 11.03 2.28 9.05
N TRP A 29 11.96 2.28 10.00
CA TRP A 29 12.13 3.36 10.97
C TRP A 29 13.11 4.47 10.56
N ASN A 30 13.95 4.24 9.54
CA ASN A 30 15.10 5.11 9.22
C ASN A 30 14.73 6.44 8.55
N TYR A 31 13.67 6.46 7.73
CA TYR A 31 13.13 7.67 7.11
C TYR A 31 11.59 7.65 7.15
N PRO A 32 10.98 7.73 8.33
CA PRO A 32 9.59 7.30 8.56
C PRO A 32 8.57 8.09 7.73
N LEU A 33 8.70 9.42 7.68
CA LEU A 33 7.82 10.26 6.87
C LEU A 33 8.03 10.03 5.37
N GLN A 34 9.28 10.03 4.91
CA GLN A 34 9.60 9.83 3.50
C GLN A 34 9.12 8.46 3.00
N MET A 35 9.31 7.40 3.78
CA MET A 35 8.86 6.04 3.44
C MET A 35 7.34 5.93 3.40
N ALA A 36 6.64 6.59 4.33
CA ALA A 36 5.18 6.67 4.28
C ALA A 36 4.72 7.38 3.00
N VAL A 37 5.25 8.57 2.71
CA VAL A 37 4.89 9.35 1.51
C VAL A 37 5.20 8.58 0.22
N TRP A 38 6.37 7.93 0.13
CA TRP A 38 6.80 7.18 -1.06
C TRP A 38 5.82 6.05 -1.41
N LYS A 39 5.17 5.44 -0.42
CA LYS A 39 4.22 4.34 -0.65
C LYS A 39 2.78 4.82 -0.75
N VAL A 40 2.37 5.76 0.09
CA VAL A 40 0.98 6.23 0.19
C VAL A 40 0.59 7.07 -1.02
N ILE A 41 1.39 8.09 -1.36
CA ILE A 41 1.01 9.04 -2.42
C ILE A 41 0.81 8.39 -3.80
N PRO A 42 1.70 7.52 -4.31
CA PRO A 42 1.45 6.88 -5.61
C PRO A 42 0.25 5.92 -5.59
N ALA A 43 -0.02 5.25 -4.46
CA ALA A 43 -1.21 4.40 -4.33
C ALA A 43 -2.51 5.22 -4.37
N LEU A 44 -2.57 6.31 -3.61
CA LEU A 44 -3.70 7.24 -3.64
C LEU A 44 -3.88 7.88 -5.03
N ALA A 45 -2.78 8.30 -5.67
CA ALA A 45 -2.82 8.86 -7.02
C ALA A 45 -3.32 7.85 -8.07
N ALA A 46 -3.10 6.56 -7.86
CA ALA A 46 -3.63 5.49 -8.69
C ALA A 46 -5.11 5.16 -8.40
N GLY A 47 -5.73 5.81 -7.42
CA GLY A 47 -7.13 5.58 -7.01
C GLY A 47 -7.31 4.45 -6.00
N CYS A 48 -6.24 4.01 -5.33
CA CYS A 48 -6.30 2.97 -4.30
C CYS A 48 -6.64 3.58 -2.92
N SER A 49 -7.12 2.76 -2.00
CA SER A 49 -7.11 3.06 -0.56
C SER A 49 -5.88 2.43 0.09
N VAL A 50 -5.43 2.99 1.21
CA VAL A 50 -4.19 2.56 1.87
C VAL A 50 -4.41 2.28 3.36
N VAL A 51 -3.83 1.17 3.82
CA VAL A 51 -3.63 0.87 5.23
C VAL A 51 -2.13 0.80 5.48
N ILE A 52 -1.58 1.76 6.22
CA ILE A 52 -0.15 1.80 6.58
C ILE A 52 0.06 1.35 8.02
N LYS A 53 1.02 0.45 8.19
CA LYS A 53 1.66 0.13 9.46
C LYS A 53 3.07 0.72 9.49
N PRO A 54 3.30 1.83 10.23
CA PRO A 54 4.65 2.36 10.40
C PRO A 54 5.47 1.49 11.35
N ALA A 55 6.79 1.66 11.33
CA ALA A 55 7.65 1.08 12.36
C ALA A 55 7.24 1.56 13.76
N GLU A 56 7.17 0.64 14.71
CA GLU A 56 6.78 0.88 16.10
C GLU A 56 7.71 1.88 16.82
N LEU A 57 8.96 2.00 16.36
CA LEU A 57 9.94 2.93 16.91
C LEU A 57 9.69 4.38 16.51
N THR A 58 9.09 4.63 15.35
CA THR A 58 8.95 5.98 14.77
C THR A 58 7.57 6.27 14.14
N PRO A 59 6.45 6.00 14.84
CA PRO A 59 5.10 6.08 14.26
C PRO A 59 4.56 7.52 14.13
N LEU A 60 5.09 8.47 14.91
CA LEU A 60 4.45 9.76 15.13
C LEU A 60 4.33 10.61 13.87
N THR A 61 5.29 10.54 12.96
CA THR A 61 5.25 11.31 11.71
C THR A 61 4.18 10.77 10.75
N THR A 62 3.96 9.46 10.70
CA THR A 62 2.88 8.84 9.92
C THR A 62 1.51 9.17 10.51
N LEU A 63 1.36 9.17 11.83
CA LEU A 63 0.13 9.61 12.49
C LEU A 63 -0.16 11.09 12.21
N THR A 64 0.89 11.93 12.23
CA THR A 64 0.76 13.35 11.86
C THR A 64 0.32 13.52 10.41
N LEU A 65 0.88 12.72 9.49
CA LEU A 65 0.46 12.70 8.09
C LEU A 65 -1.02 12.33 7.94
N ALA A 66 -1.54 11.39 8.72
CA ALA A 66 -2.95 11.01 8.67
C ALA A 66 -3.89 12.13 9.13
N ARG A 67 -3.52 12.83 10.21
CA ARG A 67 -4.23 14.04 10.64
C ARG A 67 -4.23 15.09 9.54
N LEU A 68 -3.07 15.38 8.96
CA LEU A 68 -2.95 16.37 7.87
C LEU A 68 -3.73 15.97 6.62
N ALA A 69 -3.79 14.67 6.29
CA ALA A 69 -4.60 14.17 5.17
C ALA A 69 -6.10 14.40 5.41
N THR A 70 -6.55 14.20 6.66
CA THR A 70 -7.93 14.49 7.06
C THR A 70 -8.22 15.99 6.95
N GLU A 71 -7.32 16.85 7.47
CA GLU A 71 -7.43 18.31 7.35
C GLU A 71 -7.43 18.79 5.89
N ALA A 72 -6.73 18.09 5.00
CA ALA A 72 -6.71 18.36 3.57
C ALA A 72 -7.97 17.89 2.82
N GLY A 73 -8.93 17.25 3.51
CA GLY A 73 -10.20 16.80 2.93
C GLY A 73 -10.12 15.44 2.23
N LEU A 74 -9.15 14.60 2.56
CA LEU A 74 -9.12 13.22 2.08
C LEU A 74 -10.35 12.47 2.63
N PRO A 75 -11.11 11.73 1.79
CA PRO A 75 -12.31 11.03 2.27
C PRO A 75 -12.00 9.98 3.34
N ASP A 76 -12.94 9.80 4.27
CA ASP A 76 -12.84 8.81 5.35
C ASP A 76 -12.59 7.40 4.77
N GLY A 77 -11.69 6.66 5.43
CA GLY A 77 -11.32 5.30 5.04
C GLY A 77 -10.35 5.20 3.84
N VAL A 78 -10.03 6.28 3.15
CA VAL A 78 -9.06 6.26 2.02
C VAL A 78 -7.62 6.10 2.52
N PHE A 79 -7.28 6.70 3.66
CA PHE A 79 -5.96 6.54 4.30
C PHE A 79 -6.11 6.18 5.77
N ASN A 80 -5.66 4.98 6.13
CA ASN A 80 -5.76 4.42 7.47
C ASN A 80 -4.36 4.14 8.01
N VAL A 81 -4.13 4.44 9.29
CA VAL A 81 -2.87 4.15 9.98
C VAL A 81 -3.14 3.21 11.14
N VAL A 82 -2.44 2.07 11.18
CA VAL A 82 -2.51 1.12 12.29
C VAL A 82 -1.13 0.96 12.88
N THR A 83 -0.97 1.25 14.17
CA THR A 83 0.30 1.11 14.88
C THR A 83 0.35 -0.22 15.64
N GLY A 84 1.56 -0.70 15.90
CA GLY A 84 1.79 -1.94 16.63
C GLY A 84 3.09 -2.63 16.22
N SER A 85 3.34 -3.82 16.74
CA SER A 85 4.56 -4.57 16.41
C SER A 85 4.52 -5.13 14.99
N GLY A 86 5.70 -5.34 14.39
CA GLY A 86 5.77 -6.03 13.10
C GLY A 86 5.29 -7.49 13.14
N ILE A 87 5.51 -8.20 14.25
CA ILE A 87 5.15 -9.61 14.40
C ILE A 87 3.63 -9.80 14.45
N ASP A 88 2.93 -8.90 15.12
CA ASP A 88 1.49 -8.98 15.31
C ASP A 88 0.76 -8.24 14.18
N VAL A 89 0.72 -6.91 14.25
CA VAL A 89 -0.01 -6.06 13.29
C VAL A 89 0.55 -6.16 11.89
N GLY A 90 1.88 -6.22 11.73
CA GLY A 90 2.50 -6.34 10.41
C GLY A 90 2.16 -7.65 9.71
N THR A 91 2.23 -8.77 10.43
CA THR A 91 1.86 -10.09 9.89
C THR A 91 0.36 -10.18 9.59
N ALA A 92 -0.48 -9.71 10.51
CA ALA A 92 -1.93 -9.70 10.32
C ALA A 92 -2.34 -8.87 9.11
N LEU A 93 -1.78 -7.67 8.95
CA LEU A 93 -2.05 -6.79 7.81
C LEU A 93 -1.57 -7.41 6.49
N ALA A 94 -0.39 -8.05 6.49
CA ALA A 94 0.16 -8.68 5.29
C ALA A 94 -0.64 -9.90 4.81
N GLY A 95 -1.36 -10.59 5.69
CA GLY A 95 -2.19 -11.75 5.36
C GLY A 95 -3.69 -11.48 5.46
N HIS A 96 -4.13 -10.22 5.39
CA HIS A 96 -5.54 -9.89 5.54
C HIS A 96 -6.32 -10.18 4.25
N PRO A 97 -7.45 -10.92 4.30
CA PRO A 97 -8.16 -11.36 3.09
C PRO A 97 -8.64 -10.22 2.18
N ASP A 98 -8.97 -9.06 2.77
CA ASP A 98 -9.46 -7.88 2.03
C ASP A 98 -8.35 -6.93 1.53
N VAL A 99 -7.10 -7.37 1.52
CA VAL A 99 -5.97 -6.61 0.94
C VAL A 99 -5.68 -7.11 -0.48
N ASP A 100 -5.50 -6.20 -1.43
CA ASP A 100 -5.20 -6.56 -2.82
C ASP A 100 -3.70 -6.55 -3.11
N VAL A 101 -2.95 -5.65 -2.46
CA VAL A 101 -1.50 -5.51 -2.61
C VAL A 101 -0.83 -5.29 -1.26
N VAL A 102 0.24 -6.04 -1.01
CA VAL A 102 1.12 -5.86 0.15
C VAL A 102 2.43 -5.23 -0.30
N THR A 103 2.79 -4.10 0.28
CA THR A 103 4.11 -3.50 0.09
C THR A 103 4.87 -3.43 1.40
N PHE A 104 6.16 -3.72 1.32
CA PHE A 104 7.05 -3.76 2.47
C PHE A 104 8.33 -3.00 2.16
N THR A 105 8.97 -2.47 3.19
CA THR A 105 10.37 -2.06 3.15
C THR A 105 10.96 -2.31 4.53
N GLY A 106 12.07 -3.06 4.57
CA GLY A 106 12.73 -3.45 5.80
C GLY A 106 13.78 -4.52 5.54
N SER A 107 14.05 -5.36 6.53
CA SER A 107 15.06 -6.41 6.39
C SER A 107 14.56 -7.57 5.52
N THR A 108 15.48 -8.24 4.81
CA THR A 108 15.18 -9.42 4.00
C THR A 108 14.53 -10.55 4.81
N ALA A 109 14.95 -10.72 6.07
CA ALA A 109 14.40 -11.75 6.94
C ALA A 109 12.91 -11.51 7.24
N VAL A 110 12.52 -10.25 7.47
CA VAL A 110 11.11 -9.88 7.67
C VAL A 110 10.36 -9.90 6.35
N GLY A 111 10.97 -9.45 5.25
CA GLY A 111 10.37 -9.52 3.91
C GLY A 111 9.94 -10.93 3.51
N ARG A 112 10.75 -11.96 3.81
CA ARG A 112 10.34 -13.36 3.60
C ARG A 112 9.10 -13.76 4.42
N ARG A 113 8.97 -13.27 5.65
CA ARG A 113 7.79 -13.54 6.49
C ARG A 113 6.55 -12.82 5.96
N VAL A 114 6.71 -11.58 5.52
CA VAL A 114 5.64 -10.80 4.88
C VAL A 114 5.17 -11.49 3.60
N MET A 115 6.11 -11.98 2.77
CA MET A 115 5.77 -12.76 1.57
C MET A 115 4.98 -14.03 1.93
N ALA A 116 5.42 -14.75 2.96
CA ALA A 116 4.74 -15.97 3.41
C ALA A 116 3.32 -15.68 3.94
N ALA A 117 3.15 -14.59 4.71
CA ALA A 117 1.83 -14.15 5.16
C ALA A 117 0.93 -13.76 3.98
N ALA A 118 1.46 -13.02 3.02
CA ALA A 118 0.72 -12.58 1.84
C ALA A 118 0.31 -13.74 0.91
N ALA A 119 1.10 -14.82 0.89
CA ALA A 119 0.83 -15.99 0.06
C ALA A 119 -0.43 -16.76 0.47
N VAL A 120 -0.91 -16.61 1.71
CA VAL A 120 -2.12 -17.30 2.22
C VAL A 120 -3.35 -16.99 1.36
N HIS A 121 -3.43 -15.77 0.81
CA HIS A 121 -4.52 -15.32 -0.07
C HIS A 121 -4.03 -14.94 -1.48
N GLY A 122 -2.74 -15.17 -1.78
CA GLY A 122 -2.17 -14.87 -3.09
C GLY A 122 -2.09 -13.37 -3.41
N HIS A 123 -1.90 -12.51 -2.39
CA HIS A 123 -1.80 -11.06 -2.62
C HIS A 123 -0.61 -10.73 -3.51
N ARG A 124 -0.75 -9.68 -4.34
CA ARG A 124 0.40 -9.14 -5.06
C ARG A 124 1.37 -8.50 -4.06
N THR A 125 2.67 -8.77 -4.20
CA THR A 125 3.68 -8.26 -3.25
C THR A 125 4.71 -7.34 -3.91
N GLN A 126 5.11 -6.28 -3.20
CA GLN A 126 6.29 -5.46 -3.50
C GLN A 126 7.14 -5.33 -2.22
N LEU A 127 8.21 -6.11 -2.09
CA LEU A 127 8.96 -6.28 -0.83
C LEU A 127 10.43 -5.87 -0.93
#